data_AF-X1JYV7-F1
#
_entry.id   AF-X1JYV7-F1
#
_cell.length_a   1.000
_cell.length_b   1.000
_cell.length_c   1.000
_cell.angle_alpha   90.00
_cell.angle_beta   90.00
_cell.angle_gamma   90.00
#
_symmetry.space_group_name_H-M   'P 1'
#
loop_
_entity.id
_entity.type
_entity.pdbx_description
1 polymer ?
#
loop_
_entity_poly.entity_id
_entity_poly.type
_entity_poly.pdbx_seq_one_letter_code
_entity_poly.pdbx_strand_id
1 'polypeptide(L)'
;MVQLTTPKVQVFDQVEVNIAAIAEAITFNTQITACEITMPITLKASEIMMPVDLQGSFIMMPVDLQAQYVDLDVKIVAQTVNVDIEINAQNVGVKIESEWQSFQGNEKDQFKESGPLAWSESFATVDYAPPEGKDLYITGMAFAIYPAAADDYDHHLRGEAVLFCSYLGNEISPIGGEGGGGITFPTPIKIPSQKNVSVRGTNWSNITCKMHVSWWGYEA
;
A
#
# COMPACT_ATOMS: atom_id res chain seq x y z
N MET A 1 75.35 15.79 -126.25
CA MET A 1 76.09 16.54 -125.22
C MET A 1 75.51 16.10 -123.87
N VAL A 2 76.25 15.30 -123.10
CA VAL A 2 75.78 14.72 -121.83
C VAL A 2 76.30 15.58 -120.68
N GLN A 3 75.42 16.09 -119.82
CA GLN A 3 75.84 16.72 -118.55
C GLN A 3 75.55 15.79 -117.37
N LEU A 4 76.62 15.54 -116.63
CA LEU A 4 76.70 14.73 -115.42
C LEU A 4 76.26 15.57 -114.22
N THR A 5 75.35 15.05 -113.42
CA THR A 5 75.03 15.55 -112.07
C THR A 5 75.88 14.79 -111.06
N THR A 6 76.56 15.48 -110.16
CA THR A 6 77.33 14.86 -109.07
C THR A 6 76.36 14.36 -108.00
N PRO A 7 76.30 13.05 -107.70
CA PRO A 7 75.43 12.54 -106.65
C PRO A 7 75.95 12.96 -105.27
N LYS A 8 75.04 13.41 -104.40
CA LYS A 8 75.30 13.58 -102.97
C LYS A 8 75.42 12.21 -102.33
N VAL A 9 76.62 11.86 -101.88
CA VAL A 9 76.86 10.66 -101.07
C VAL A 9 76.55 11.02 -99.62
N GLN A 10 75.51 10.44 -99.05
CA GLN A 10 75.27 10.42 -97.61
C GLN A 10 75.72 9.06 -97.09
N VAL A 11 76.79 9.05 -96.28
CA VAL A 11 77.25 7.85 -95.60
C VAL A 11 76.46 7.74 -94.29
N PHE A 12 75.55 6.77 -94.23
CA PHE A 12 74.94 6.33 -92.97
C PHE A 12 75.80 5.20 -92.42
N ASP A 13 76.97 5.54 -91.87
CA ASP A 13 77.77 4.52 -91.20
C ASP A 13 77.15 4.22 -89.84
N GLN A 14 76.56 3.04 -89.73
CA GLN A 14 76.45 2.36 -88.45
C GLN A 14 77.86 1.93 -88.07
N VAL A 15 78.52 2.71 -87.21
CA VAL A 15 79.83 2.33 -86.69
C VAL A 15 79.62 1.29 -85.59
N GLU A 16 79.82 0.02 -85.95
CA GLU A 16 79.83 -1.07 -84.99
C GLU A 16 81.22 -1.15 -84.34
N VAL A 17 81.36 -0.53 -83.15
CA VAL A 17 82.62 -0.56 -82.39
C VAL A 17 82.62 -1.81 -81.51
N ASN A 18 83.35 -2.84 -81.94
CA ASN A 18 83.52 -4.06 -81.16
C ASN A 18 84.67 -3.88 -80.15
N ILE A 19 84.34 -3.42 -78.94
CA ILE A 19 85.32 -3.17 -77.88
C ILE A 19 85.53 -4.48 -77.11
N ALA A 20 86.60 -5.21 -77.43
CA ALA A 20 87.08 -6.29 -76.59
C ALA A 20 87.56 -5.69 -75.26
N ALA A 21 86.89 -6.05 -74.16
CA ALA A 21 87.15 -5.50 -72.84
C ALA A 21 88.61 -5.72 -72.40
N ILE A 22 89.34 -4.62 -72.29
CA ILE A 22 90.49 -4.50 -71.37
C ILE A 22 90.03 -3.46 -70.34
N ALA A 23 90.12 -3.82 -69.07
CA ALA A 23 89.50 -3.13 -67.93
C ALA A 23 90.05 -1.70 -67.70
N GLU A 24 89.67 -0.77 -68.56
CA GLU A 24 89.88 0.67 -68.38
C GLU A 24 88.59 1.41 -68.72
N ALA A 25 88.26 2.41 -67.89
CA ALA A 25 87.06 3.21 -68.06
C ALA A 25 87.18 4.07 -69.33
N ILE A 26 86.36 3.76 -70.34
CA ILE A 26 86.28 4.58 -71.55
C ILE A 26 85.31 5.73 -71.29
N THR A 27 85.83 6.95 -71.32
CA THR A 27 85.00 8.18 -71.20
C THR A 27 84.71 8.71 -72.59
N PHE A 28 83.45 8.66 -73.03
CA PHE A 28 83.00 9.33 -74.24
C PHE A 28 82.43 10.70 -73.89
N ASN A 29 83.11 11.78 -74.31
CA ASN A 29 82.55 13.13 -74.26
C ASN A 29 81.57 13.30 -75.41
N THR A 30 80.31 12.96 -75.17
CA THR A 30 79.22 13.14 -76.14
C THR A 30 78.38 14.34 -75.72
N GLN A 31 78.03 15.18 -76.69
CA GLN A 31 77.11 16.31 -76.51
C GLN A 31 75.70 15.83 -76.90
N ILE A 32 74.88 15.50 -75.90
CA ILE A 32 73.53 14.98 -76.11
C ILE A 32 72.56 16.16 -76.16
N THR A 33 72.06 16.51 -77.34
CA THR A 33 71.19 17.69 -77.55
C THR A 33 69.73 17.45 -77.16
N ALA A 34 69.29 16.19 -77.07
CA ALA A 34 68.01 15.79 -76.48
C ALA A 34 68.07 14.33 -76.00
N CYS A 35 67.66 14.08 -74.76
CA CYS A 35 67.50 12.74 -74.20
C CYS A 35 66.32 12.75 -73.23
N GLU A 36 65.38 11.84 -73.43
CA GLU A 36 64.30 11.55 -72.47
C GLU A 36 64.80 10.45 -71.54
N ILE A 37 65.06 10.80 -70.29
CA ILE A 37 65.47 9.84 -69.26
C ILE A 37 64.25 9.55 -68.39
N THR A 38 63.62 8.39 -68.59
CA THR A 38 62.56 7.90 -67.71
C THR A 38 63.20 7.08 -66.58
N MET A 39 63.24 7.64 -65.37
CA MET A 39 63.67 6.91 -64.17
C MET A 39 62.47 6.31 -63.45
N PRO A 40 62.31 4.98 -63.40
CA PRO A 40 61.27 4.34 -62.61
C PRO A 40 61.57 4.49 -61.11
N ILE A 41 60.74 5.22 -60.37
CA ILE A 41 60.81 5.30 -58.91
C ILE A 41 60.00 4.14 -58.32
N THR A 42 60.65 3.25 -57.58
CA THR A 42 60.00 2.18 -56.81
C THR A 42 60.02 2.55 -55.32
N LEU A 43 58.88 2.89 -54.75
CA LEU A 43 58.75 3.14 -53.31
C LEU A 43 58.53 1.79 -52.58
N LYS A 44 59.55 1.30 -51.85
CA LYS A 44 59.38 0.15 -50.95
C LYS A 44 59.21 0.64 -49.51
N ALA A 45 58.09 0.26 -48.89
CA ALA A 45 57.78 0.47 -47.47
C ALA A 45 57.62 1.93 -47.00
N SER A 46 57.04 2.80 -47.84
CA SER A 46 56.62 4.12 -47.39
C SER A 46 55.18 4.05 -46.84
N GLU A 47 54.98 4.42 -45.58
CA GLU A 47 53.65 4.61 -45.00
C GLU A 47 53.06 5.91 -45.56
N ILE A 48 52.05 5.79 -46.42
CA ILE A 48 51.34 6.95 -46.99
C ILE A 48 50.12 7.22 -46.12
N MET A 49 50.21 8.21 -45.24
CA MET A 49 49.05 8.73 -44.52
C MET A 49 48.27 9.68 -45.44
N MET A 50 47.13 9.22 -45.97
CA MET A 50 46.20 10.08 -46.69
C MET A 50 45.14 10.60 -45.70
N PRO A 51 45.05 11.92 -45.44
CA PRO A 51 43.98 12.48 -44.63
C PRO A 51 42.65 12.28 -45.35
N VAL A 52 41.72 11.56 -44.72
CA VAL A 52 40.36 11.37 -45.22
C VAL A 52 39.45 12.33 -44.46
N ASP A 53 38.91 13.33 -45.16
CA ASP A 53 37.87 14.21 -44.62
C ASP A 53 36.50 13.57 -44.85
N LEU A 54 35.82 13.18 -43.76
CA LEU A 54 34.52 12.50 -43.79
C LEU A 54 33.40 13.48 -43.48
N GLN A 55 33.24 14.53 -44.29
CA GLN A 55 32.08 15.42 -44.19
C GLN A 55 30.84 14.73 -44.77
N GLY A 56 29.84 14.47 -43.93
CA GLY A 56 28.53 13.96 -44.34
C GLY A 56 28.40 12.44 -44.48
N SER A 57 29.41 11.66 -44.07
CA SER A 57 29.30 10.19 -44.06
C SER A 57 28.76 9.69 -42.71
N PHE A 58 27.62 8.98 -42.73
CA PHE A 58 27.15 8.22 -41.57
C PHE A 58 27.99 6.95 -41.42
N ILE A 59 28.83 6.88 -40.39
CA ILE A 59 29.55 5.66 -40.03
C ILE A 59 28.68 4.87 -39.06
N MET A 60 28.07 3.78 -39.53
CA MET A 60 27.41 2.79 -38.68
C MET A 60 28.48 1.86 -38.10
N MET A 61 29.04 2.20 -36.94
CA MET A 61 29.78 1.21 -36.14
C MET A 61 28.79 0.39 -35.31
N PRO A 62 28.71 -0.94 -35.49
CA PRO A 62 27.98 -1.79 -34.55
C PRO A 62 28.66 -1.70 -33.18
N VAL A 63 27.92 -1.18 -32.20
CA VAL A 63 28.34 -1.18 -30.79
C VAL A 63 27.78 -2.45 -30.16
N ASP A 64 28.65 -3.37 -29.78
CA ASP A 64 28.28 -4.55 -29.01
C ASP A 64 28.13 -4.13 -27.53
N LEU A 65 26.89 -4.14 -27.03
CA LEU A 65 26.55 -3.74 -25.65
C LEU A 65 26.55 -4.93 -24.68
N GLN A 66 27.39 -5.93 -24.93
CA GLN A 66 27.58 -7.04 -23.99
C GLN A 66 28.30 -6.52 -22.74
N ALA A 67 27.62 -6.60 -21.59
CA ALA A 67 28.10 -6.24 -20.25
C ALA A 67 28.16 -4.75 -19.87
N GLN A 68 27.20 -3.92 -20.31
CA GLN A 68 26.94 -2.63 -19.66
C GLN A 68 25.82 -2.74 -18.62
N TYR A 69 26.12 -2.38 -17.38
CA TYR A 69 25.10 -2.14 -16.36
C TYR A 69 24.47 -0.77 -16.64
N VAL A 70 23.17 -0.77 -16.89
CA VAL A 70 22.39 0.46 -17.04
C VAL A 70 21.42 0.53 -15.86
N ASP A 71 21.58 1.55 -15.02
CA ASP A 71 20.61 1.88 -13.98
C ASP A 71 19.47 2.68 -14.64
N LEU A 72 18.33 2.01 -14.84
CA LEU A 72 17.10 2.63 -15.34
C LEU A 72 16.22 3.04 -14.15
N ASP A 73 16.18 4.34 -13.85
CA ASP A 73 15.23 4.90 -12.89
C ASP A 73 13.82 4.91 -13.51
N VAL A 74 13.04 3.86 -13.21
CA VAL A 74 11.64 3.76 -13.65
C VAL A 74 10.73 4.47 -12.65
N LYS A 75 10.32 5.69 -12.99
CA LYS A 75 9.28 6.43 -12.25
C LYS A 75 7.90 6.03 -12.76
N ILE A 76 7.18 5.20 -12.00
CA ILE A 76 5.79 4.86 -12.30
C ILE A 76 4.89 5.95 -11.70
N VAL A 77 4.40 6.86 -12.55
CA VAL A 77 3.42 7.89 -12.14
C VAL A 77 2.03 7.44 -12.58
N ALA A 78 1.14 7.24 -11.60
CA ALA A 78 -0.27 6.91 -11.77
C ALA A 78 -0.54 5.62 -12.57
N GLN A 79 -0.51 4.48 -11.88
CA GLN A 79 -1.12 3.24 -12.36
C GLN A 79 -2.31 2.89 -11.47
N THR A 80 -3.45 2.60 -12.10
CA THR A 80 -4.50 1.79 -11.49
C THR A 80 -4.02 0.35 -11.56
N VAL A 81 -3.42 -0.13 -10.47
CA VAL A 81 -2.98 -1.52 -10.36
C VAL A 81 -4.13 -2.33 -9.79
N ASN A 82 -4.57 -3.37 -10.50
CA ASN A 82 -5.43 -4.39 -9.91
C ASN A 82 -4.56 -5.22 -8.96
N VAL A 83 -4.77 -5.05 -7.65
CA VAL A 83 -4.14 -5.88 -6.64
C VAL A 83 -5.04 -7.08 -6.43
N ASP A 84 -4.59 -8.24 -6.92
CA ASP A 84 -5.26 -9.51 -6.63
C ASP A 84 -4.93 -9.89 -5.18
N ILE A 85 -5.90 -9.65 -4.28
CA ILE A 85 -5.80 -10.04 -2.87
C ILE A 85 -6.35 -11.47 -2.76
N GLU A 86 -5.47 -12.46 -2.69
CA GLU A 86 -5.83 -13.84 -2.39
C GLU A 86 -5.94 -14.02 -0.86
N ILE A 87 -7.17 -14.19 -0.37
CA ILE A 87 -7.41 -14.45 1.06
C ILE A 87 -7.59 -15.96 1.25
N ASN A 88 -6.47 -16.65 1.55
CA ASN A 88 -6.41 -18.11 1.62
C ASN A 88 -7.11 -18.74 2.84
N ALA A 89 -7.29 -17.99 3.94
CA ALA A 89 -8.04 -18.45 5.11
C ALA A 89 -8.62 -17.26 5.87
N GLN A 90 -9.93 -17.29 6.13
CA GLN A 90 -10.61 -16.38 7.05
C GLN A 90 -11.25 -17.19 8.16
N ASN A 91 -11.00 -16.78 9.41
CA ASN A 91 -11.80 -17.23 10.53
C ASN A 91 -12.98 -16.27 10.67
N VAL A 92 -14.18 -16.73 10.33
CA VAL A 92 -15.42 -15.97 10.52
C VAL A 92 -16.08 -16.46 11.80
N GLY A 93 -16.20 -15.57 12.79
CA GLY A 93 -16.99 -15.83 13.99
C GLY A 93 -18.41 -15.31 13.81
N VAL A 94 -19.41 -16.19 13.93
CA VAL A 94 -20.81 -15.79 14.05
C VAL A 94 -21.17 -15.72 15.52
N LYS A 95 -21.75 -14.60 15.94
CA LYS A 95 -22.19 -14.35 17.32
C LYS A 95 -23.61 -13.85 17.31
N ILE A 96 -24.33 -14.09 18.40
CA ILE A 96 -25.60 -13.41 18.63
C ILE A 96 -25.32 -11.92 18.90
N GLU A 97 -26.27 -11.04 18.57
CA GLU A 97 -26.07 -9.59 18.62
C GLU A 97 -25.56 -9.11 19.99
N SER A 98 -26.12 -9.62 21.09
CA SER A 98 -25.70 -9.26 22.45
C SER A 98 -24.22 -9.59 22.73
N GLU A 99 -23.77 -10.76 22.29
CA GLU A 99 -22.35 -11.15 22.39
C GLU A 99 -21.50 -10.25 21.51
N TRP A 100 -21.91 -10.01 20.27
CA TRP A 100 -21.19 -9.14 19.35
C TRP A 100 -20.99 -7.73 19.91
N GLN A 101 -22.04 -7.15 20.50
CA GLN A 101 -21.97 -5.83 21.09
C GLN A 101 -21.09 -5.79 22.35
N SER A 102 -21.05 -6.86 23.15
CA SER A 102 -20.08 -7.01 24.24
C SER A 102 -18.64 -7.03 23.72
N PHE A 103 -18.36 -7.75 22.62
CA PHE A 103 -17.05 -7.73 21.95
C PHE A 103 -16.66 -6.34 21.43
N GLN A 104 -17.62 -5.51 21.03
CA GLN A 104 -17.38 -4.12 20.61
C GLN A 104 -17.31 -3.12 21.77
N GLY A 105 -17.55 -3.55 23.01
CA GLY A 105 -17.59 -2.68 24.20
C GLY A 105 -18.85 -1.81 24.29
N ASN A 106 -19.92 -2.19 23.60
CA ASN A 106 -21.21 -1.48 23.61
C ASN A 106 -22.19 -2.03 24.67
N GLU A 107 -21.79 -3.04 25.44
CA GLU A 107 -22.55 -3.55 26.58
C GLU A 107 -22.77 -2.46 27.64
N LYS A 108 -23.96 -2.48 28.25
CA LYS A 108 -24.33 -1.60 29.36
C LYS A 108 -24.86 -2.45 30.50
N ASP A 109 -24.30 -2.21 31.67
CA ASP A 109 -24.78 -2.72 32.94
C ASP A 109 -24.89 -1.54 33.90
N GLN A 110 -26.04 -1.41 34.55
CA GLN A 110 -26.29 -0.42 35.58
C GLN A 110 -26.68 -1.15 36.86
N PHE A 111 -25.97 -0.85 37.93
CA PHE A 111 -26.24 -1.38 39.26
C PHE A 111 -26.26 -0.24 40.27
N LYS A 112 -27.21 -0.30 41.21
CA LYS A 112 -27.24 0.62 42.34
C LYS A 112 -27.80 -0.03 43.60
N GLU A 113 -27.10 0.15 44.72
CA GLU A 113 -27.60 -0.10 46.07
C GLU A 113 -28.27 1.16 46.63
N SER A 114 -29.39 0.98 47.32
CA SER A 114 -30.07 2.04 48.06
C SER A 114 -29.44 2.28 49.43
N GLY A 115 -29.70 3.47 49.99
CA GLY A 115 -29.66 3.62 51.44
C GLY A 115 -30.78 2.80 52.12
N PRO A 116 -30.91 2.88 53.45
CA PRO A 116 -32.08 2.33 54.14
C PRO A 116 -33.36 2.99 53.61
N LEU A 117 -34.31 2.17 53.20
CA LEU A 117 -35.62 2.56 52.68
C LEU A 117 -36.70 2.13 53.66
N ALA A 118 -37.51 3.07 54.13
CA ALA A 118 -38.72 2.77 54.89
C ALA A 118 -39.80 2.13 53.99
N TRP A 119 -40.91 1.72 54.59
CA TRP A 119 -42.05 1.20 53.86
C TRP A 119 -42.55 2.21 52.81
N SER A 120 -42.80 1.73 51.59
CA SER A 120 -43.24 2.49 50.43
C SER A 120 -42.23 3.52 49.90
N GLU A 121 -40.98 3.54 50.40
CA GLU A 121 -39.93 4.37 49.82
C GLU A 121 -39.35 3.71 48.57
N SER A 122 -38.98 4.55 47.60
CA SER A 122 -38.36 4.12 46.36
C SER A 122 -37.01 4.79 46.13
N PHE A 123 -36.19 4.12 45.34
CA PHE A 123 -34.98 4.68 44.76
C PHE A 123 -34.85 4.20 43.31
N ALA A 124 -34.00 4.85 42.52
CA ALA A 124 -33.76 4.44 41.14
C ALA A 124 -32.27 4.41 40.82
N THR A 125 -31.90 3.59 39.82
CA THR A 125 -30.60 3.70 39.13
C THR A 125 -30.40 5.11 38.58
N VAL A 126 -29.18 5.42 38.15
CA VAL A 126 -28.96 6.67 37.39
C VAL A 126 -29.78 6.61 36.10
N ASP A 127 -30.42 7.71 35.74
CA ASP A 127 -31.08 7.84 34.45
C ASP A 127 -30.02 7.77 33.35
N TYR A 128 -30.21 6.84 32.41
CA TYR A 128 -29.31 6.64 31.29
C TYR A 128 -30.03 6.94 29.98
N ALA A 129 -29.44 7.79 29.15
CA ALA A 129 -29.87 7.98 27.76
C ALA A 129 -28.80 7.43 26.82
N PRO A 130 -29.15 6.56 25.86
CA PRO A 130 -28.22 6.18 24.82
C PRO A 130 -27.81 7.40 23.98
N PRO A 131 -26.56 7.45 23.47
CA PRO A 131 -26.07 8.53 22.62
C PRO A 131 -26.94 8.77 21.38
N GLU A 132 -26.76 9.93 20.77
CA GLU A 132 -27.40 10.25 19.49
C GLU A 132 -27.04 9.21 18.42
N GLY A 133 -28.05 8.72 17.69
CA GLY A 133 -27.87 7.75 16.62
C GLY A 133 -27.71 6.29 17.08
N LYS A 134 -27.74 6.02 18.38
CA LYS A 134 -27.76 4.65 18.94
C LYS A 134 -29.05 4.40 19.70
N ASP A 135 -29.60 3.20 19.57
CA ASP A 135 -30.68 2.71 20.41
C ASP A 135 -30.12 1.79 21.49
N LEU A 136 -30.78 1.71 22.64
CA LEU A 136 -30.42 0.78 23.72
C LEU A 136 -31.40 -0.38 23.73
N TYR A 137 -30.87 -1.60 23.78
CA TYR A 137 -31.64 -2.83 23.84
C TYR A 137 -31.44 -3.48 25.21
N ILE A 138 -32.45 -3.39 26.07
CA ILE A 138 -32.43 -3.96 27.42
C ILE A 138 -32.82 -5.42 27.35
N THR A 139 -31.94 -6.27 27.85
CA THR A 139 -32.08 -7.73 27.79
C THR A 139 -32.52 -8.35 29.11
N GLY A 140 -32.43 -7.59 30.21
CA GLY A 140 -32.97 -8.02 31.48
C GLY A 140 -32.83 -6.97 32.58
N MET A 141 -33.45 -7.28 33.71
CA MET A 141 -33.36 -6.50 34.93
C MET A 141 -33.48 -7.40 36.16
N ALA A 142 -32.93 -6.94 37.27
CA ALA A 142 -33.05 -7.63 38.54
C ALA A 142 -33.14 -6.67 39.71
N PHE A 143 -33.60 -7.21 40.83
CA PHE A 143 -33.47 -6.57 42.11
C PHE A 143 -33.23 -7.60 43.22
N ALA A 144 -32.65 -7.12 44.31
CA ALA A 144 -32.58 -7.85 45.56
C ALA A 144 -33.01 -6.93 46.70
N ILE A 145 -33.54 -7.52 47.76
CA ILE A 145 -33.95 -6.79 48.96
C ILE A 145 -33.42 -7.50 50.20
N TYR A 146 -32.86 -6.71 51.12
CA TYR A 146 -32.24 -7.17 52.35
C TYR A 146 -32.70 -6.28 53.51
N PRO A 147 -32.75 -6.76 54.75
CA PRO A 147 -33.08 -5.92 55.87
C PRO A 147 -31.94 -4.94 56.14
N ALA A 148 -32.25 -3.74 56.61
CA ALA A 148 -31.22 -2.76 56.95
C ALA A 148 -30.54 -3.06 58.30
N ALA A 149 -31.22 -3.79 59.19
CA ALA A 149 -30.72 -4.23 60.49
C ALA A 149 -30.61 -5.75 60.55
N ALA A 150 -29.63 -6.27 61.29
CA ALA A 150 -29.38 -7.71 61.39
C ALA A 150 -30.49 -8.45 62.17
N ASP A 151 -31.18 -7.75 63.07
CA ASP A 151 -32.25 -8.36 63.87
C ASP A 151 -33.50 -8.69 63.03
N ASP A 152 -33.59 -8.17 61.79
CA ASP A 152 -34.75 -8.33 60.91
C ASP A 152 -34.54 -9.38 59.79
N TYR A 153 -33.46 -10.18 59.83
CA TYR A 153 -33.15 -11.17 58.77
C TYR A 153 -34.17 -12.31 58.62
N ASP A 154 -34.99 -12.54 59.63
CA ASP A 154 -36.05 -13.56 59.65
C ASP A 154 -37.39 -13.07 59.06
N HIS A 155 -37.46 -11.80 58.64
CA HIS A 155 -38.68 -11.21 58.10
C HIS A 155 -38.88 -11.52 56.62
N HIS A 156 -40.16 -11.61 56.20
CA HIS A 156 -40.53 -11.68 54.79
C HIS A 156 -40.33 -10.31 54.12
N LEU A 157 -39.28 -10.19 53.31
CA LEU A 157 -38.91 -8.94 52.64
C LEU A 157 -39.58 -8.84 51.28
N ARG A 158 -40.53 -7.92 51.13
CA ARG A 158 -41.23 -7.70 49.86
C ARG A 158 -40.68 -6.47 49.17
N GLY A 159 -40.27 -6.65 47.92
CA GLY A 159 -39.83 -5.56 47.07
C GLY A 159 -40.40 -5.67 45.68
N GLU A 160 -40.37 -4.54 44.99
CA GLU A 160 -40.70 -4.43 43.58
C GLU A 160 -39.59 -3.63 42.90
N ALA A 161 -39.25 -4.01 41.67
CA ALA A 161 -38.45 -3.19 40.77
C ALA A 161 -39.17 -3.05 39.44
N VAL A 162 -39.16 -1.85 38.88
CA VAL A 162 -39.81 -1.56 37.61
C VAL A 162 -38.83 -0.88 36.67
N LEU A 163 -38.78 -1.34 35.42
CA LEU A 163 -38.08 -0.63 34.36
C LEU A 163 -38.90 0.61 33.97
N PHE A 164 -38.30 1.78 34.19
CA PHE A 164 -38.89 3.08 33.93
C PHE A 164 -38.35 3.73 32.66
N CYS A 165 -39.23 4.06 31.72
CA CYS A 165 -38.92 4.92 30.57
C CYS A 165 -40.12 5.79 30.22
N SER A 166 -39.96 7.12 30.32
CA SER A 166 -41.04 8.07 30.05
C SER A 166 -41.55 8.05 28.62
N TYR A 167 -40.70 7.66 27.66
CA TYR A 167 -41.07 7.54 26.26
C TYR A 167 -42.05 6.37 26.00
N LEU A 168 -41.92 5.28 26.76
CA LEU A 168 -42.69 4.04 26.55
C LEU A 168 -43.91 3.92 27.48
N GLY A 169 -44.27 4.98 28.23
CA GLY A 169 -45.42 4.96 29.14
C GLY A 169 -45.07 4.82 30.62
N ASN A 170 -43.84 5.19 31.00
CA ASN A 170 -43.27 5.10 32.35
C ASN A 170 -42.98 3.66 32.77
N GLU A 171 -43.97 2.85 33.13
CA GLU A 171 -43.76 1.51 33.70
C GLU A 171 -43.83 0.43 32.62
N ILE A 172 -42.70 -0.20 32.30
CA ILE A 172 -42.64 -1.16 31.19
C ILE A 172 -42.69 -2.60 31.69
N SER A 173 -41.95 -2.91 32.75
CA SER A 173 -41.82 -4.28 33.26
C SER A 173 -41.65 -4.26 34.77
N PRO A 174 -42.72 -4.50 35.54
CA PRO A 174 -42.62 -4.69 36.98
C PRO A 174 -42.19 -6.13 37.29
N ILE A 175 -41.23 -6.27 38.18
CA ILE A 175 -40.87 -7.52 38.84
C ILE A 175 -41.00 -7.32 40.34
N GLY A 176 -41.60 -8.29 41.03
CA GLY A 176 -41.77 -8.26 42.47
C GLY A 176 -41.53 -9.62 43.08
N GLY A 177 -41.28 -9.66 44.37
CA GLY A 177 -40.97 -10.91 45.04
C GLY A 177 -40.52 -10.75 46.47
N GLU A 178 -40.39 -11.90 47.13
CA GLU A 178 -39.79 -11.98 48.46
C GLU A 178 -38.28 -12.23 48.33
N GLY A 179 -37.45 -11.32 48.88
CA GLY A 179 -35.98 -11.40 48.83
C GLY A 179 -35.32 -10.94 47.52
N GLY A 180 -36.09 -10.81 46.44
CA GLY A 180 -35.59 -10.33 45.15
C GLY A 180 -36.22 -11.01 43.95
N GLY A 181 -35.74 -10.69 42.77
CA GLY A 181 -36.17 -11.30 41.52
C GLY A 181 -35.38 -10.79 40.33
N GLY A 182 -35.40 -11.54 39.23
CA GLY A 182 -34.79 -11.15 37.98
C GLY A 182 -35.58 -11.68 36.81
N ILE A 183 -35.53 -10.94 35.70
CA ILE A 183 -36.15 -11.34 34.44
C ILE A 183 -35.18 -11.09 33.29
N THR A 184 -35.14 -12.04 32.37
CA THR A 184 -34.51 -11.89 31.06
C THR A 184 -35.61 -11.72 30.03
N PHE A 185 -35.52 -10.69 29.21
CA PHE A 185 -36.47 -10.41 28.15
C PHE A 185 -36.14 -11.24 26.91
N PRO A 186 -37.04 -12.14 26.45
CA PRO A 186 -36.80 -12.93 25.24
C PRO A 186 -36.66 -12.04 24.00
N THR A 187 -37.40 -10.94 23.98
CA THR A 187 -37.26 -9.85 23.01
C THR A 187 -36.76 -8.63 23.76
N PRO A 188 -35.60 -8.07 23.41
CA PRO A 188 -35.07 -6.91 24.13
C PRO A 188 -36.03 -5.72 24.08
N ILE A 189 -36.13 -4.99 25.19
CA ILE A 189 -36.89 -3.74 25.26
C ILE A 189 -36.03 -2.65 24.62
N LYS A 190 -36.52 -2.07 23.53
CA LYS A 190 -35.83 -1.02 22.78
C LYS A 190 -36.13 0.36 23.38
N ILE A 191 -35.09 1.03 23.86
CA ILE A 191 -35.11 2.43 24.29
C ILE A 191 -34.49 3.27 23.17
N PRO A 192 -35.25 4.20 22.56
CA PRO A 192 -34.71 5.01 21.47
C PRO A 192 -33.59 5.93 21.93
N SER A 193 -32.77 6.33 20.95
CA SER A 193 -31.74 7.37 21.10
C SER A 193 -32.21 8.58 21.93
N GLN A 194 -31.36 9.02 22.85
CA GLN A 194 -31.58 10.16 23.74
C GLN A 194 -32.79 10.05 24.69
N LYS A 195 -33.40 8.86 24.84
CA LYS A 195 -34.49 8.64 25.81
C LYS A 195 -33.96 8.03 27.10
N ASN A 196 -34.34 8.61 28.23
CA ASN A 196 -33.92 8.14 29.53
C ASN A 196 -34.58 6.81 29.88
N VAL A 197 -33.79 5.95 30.51
CA VAL A 197 -34.24 4.74 31.16
C VAL A 197 -33.56 4.60 32.52
N SER A 198 -34.30 4.05 33.48
CA SER A 198 -33.80 3.67 34.79
C SER A 198 -34.60 2.50 35.33
N VAL A 199 -34.08 1.83 36.37
CA VAL A 199 -34.88 0.89 37.16
C VAL A 199 -35.15 1.51 38.51
N ARG A 200 -36.41 1.50 38.93
CA ARG A 200 -36.85 1.99 40.24
C ARG A 200 -37.21 0.81 41.12
N GLY A 201 -36.58 0.71 42.29
CA GLY A 201 -36.93 -0.24 43.34
C GLY A 201 -37.81 0.43 44.40
N THR A 202 -38.81 -0.28 44.91
CA THR A 202 -39.69 0.14 45.99
C THR A 202 -39.73 -0.91 47.09
N ASN A 203 -39.54 -0.48 48.33
CA ASN A 203 -39.67 -1.35 49.50
C ASN A 203 -41.14 -1.49 49.88
N TRP A 204 -41.67 -2.71 49.81
CA TRP A 204 -43.02 -3.05 50.26
C TRP A 204 -43.04 -3.84 51.57
N SER A 205 -41.88 -3.99 52.22
CA SER A 205 -41.73 -4.59 53.54
C SER A 205 -42.15 -3.59 54.62
N ASN A 206 -42.72 -4.07 55.71
CA ASN A 206 -43.09 -3.28 56.88
C ASN A 206 -41.91 -2.94 57.80
N ILE A 207 -40.68 -3.15 57.32
CA ILE A 207 -39.42 -2.86 58.00
C ILE A 207 -38.52 -2.05 57.08
N THR A 208 -37.45 -1.49 57.63
CA THR A 208 -36.46 -0.76 56.83
C THR A 208 -35.57 -1.74 56.07
N CYS A 209 -35.50 -1.60 54.75
CA CYS A 209 -34.73 -2.48 53.89
C CYS A 209 -33.69 -1.71 53.07
N LYS A 210 -32.67 -2.41 52.61
CA LYS A 210 -31.83 -1.99 51.50
C LYS A 210 -32.23 -2.77 50.26
N MET A 211 -32.12 -2.13 49.11
CA MET A 211 -32.43 -2.74 47.84
C MET A 211 -31.29 -2.54 46.86
N HIS A 212 -31.04 -3.56 46.06
CA HIS A 212 -30.18 -3.49 44.89
C HIS A 212 -31.07 -3.56 43.67
N VAL A 213 -30.87 -2.69 42.69
CA VAL A 213 -31.55 -2.77 41.40
C VAL A 213 -30.54 -2.72 40.28
N SER A 214 -30.81 -3.46 39.22
CA SER A 214 -29.97 -3.45 38.02
C SER A 214 -30.76 -3.68 36.75
N TRP A 215 -30.16 -3.26 35.64
CA TRP A 215 -30.57 -3.63 34.29
C TRP A 215 -29.33 -3.78 33.41
N TRP A 216 -29.44 -4.65 32.41
CA TRP A 216 -28.35 -4.93 31.48
C TRP A 216 -28.85 -5.04 30.04
N GLY A 217 -27.99 -4.66 29.11
CA GLY A 217 -28.31 -4.57 27.69
C GLY A 217 -27.12 -4.12 26.86
N TYR A 218 -27.40 -3.64 25.66
CA TYR A 218 -26.37 -3.16 24.74
C TYR A 218 -26.90 -2.05 23.83
N GLU A 219 -25.99 -1.24 23.33
CA GLU A 219 -26.30 -0.24 22.32
C GLU A 219 -26.10 -0.80 20.92
N ALA A 220 -26.99 -0.47 19.99
CA ALA A 220 -26.87 -0.79 18.57
C ALA A 220 -27.50 0.29 17.69
#